data_AF-A0A7W7MGB4-F1
#
_entry.id   AF-A0A7W7MGB4-F1
#
_cell.length_a   1.000
_cell.length_b   1.000
_cell.length_c   1.000
_cell.angle_alpha   90.00
_cell.angle_beta   90.00
_cell.angle_gamma   90.00
#
_symmetry.space_group_name_H-M   'P 1'
#
loop_
_entity.id
_entity.type
_entity.pdbx_description
1 polymer ?
#
loop_
_entity_poly.entity_id
_entity_poly.type
_entity_poly.pdbx_seq_one_letter_code
_entity_poly.pdbx_strand_id
1 'polypeptide(L)'
;MSVLARTVAALARIGWSWSVDELPDLVAAVGWVWRTPSEGTVSCRFDADPGNAGAFLFGAEVTALYLSLAERDEAAGPEAVLARRDGFRAAVDQVAELLGPPQARCPGPDPSAGWRVAAGMLEIVDRPGVLDLWLRPAPRRMPPPLVAPVADGTALAVGLAAAAASLPAGAVVTVLDARGGVRAELRQTDGTLTVTAGGDEMVLPWPAAGTAYRELAAGLANRWGDEAGELSYRSDLPVPHLPLPRA
;
A
#
# COMPACT_ATOMS: atom_id res chain seq x y z
N MET A 1 -23.40 -0.91 8.61
CA MET A 1 -22.51 -1.30 7.48
C MET A 1 -21.69 -0.07 7.11
N SER A 2 -20.35 -0.17 7.08
CA SER A 2 -19.49 0.97 6.70
C SER A 2 -19.70 1.36 5.22
N VAL A 3 -19.29 2.56 4.83
CA VAL A 3 -19.30 2.98 3.41
C VAL A 3 -18.49 2.01 2.57
N LEU A 4 -17.29 1.65 3.02
CA LEU A 4 -16.44 0.69 2.34
C LEU A 4 -17.18 -0.64 2.11
N ALA A 5 -17.79 -1.21 3.15
CA ALA A 5 -18.52 -2.47 3.02
C ALA A 5 -19.71 -2.37 2.04
N ARG A 6 -20.47 -1.27 2.10
CA ARG A 6 -21.58 -1.02 1.17
C ARG A 6 -21.10 -0.90 -0.28
N THR A 7 -20.06 -0.09 -0.50
CA THR A 7 -19.46 0.13 -1.82
C THR A 7 -18.90 -1.18 -2.38
N VAL A 8 -18.14 -1.94 -1.60
CA VAL A 8 -17.59 -3.25 -2.00
C VAL A 8 -18.71 -4.21 -2.39
N ALA A 9 -19.75 -4.33 -1.57
CA ALA A 9 -20.87 -5.23 -1.85
C ALA A 9 -21.62 -4.87 -3.14
N ALA A 10 -21.78 -3.57 -3.43
CA ALA A 10 -22.40 -3.10 -4.67
C ALA A 10 -21.49 -3.32 -5.90
N LEU A 11 -20.23 -2.90 -5.83
CA LEU A 11 -19.27 -3.04 -6.94
C LEU A 11 -18.93 -4.50 -7.25
N ALA A 12 -18.95 -5.40 -6.25
CA ALA A 12 -18.67 -6.81 -6.46
C ALA A 12 -19.74 -7.53 -7.30
N ARG A 13 -20.96 -7.02 -7.31
CA ARG A 13 -22.13 -7.68 -7.95
C ARG A 13 -22.48 -7.08 -9.31
N ILE A 14 -22.01 -5.88 -9.61
CA ILE A 14 -22.41 -5.17 -10.82
C ILE A 14 -21.65 -5.71 -12.04
N GLY A 15 -22.39 -6.16 -13.05
CA GLY A 15 -21.86 -6.39 -14.38
C GLY A 15 -21.95 -5.09 -15.16
N TRP A 16 -20.91 -4.25 -15.05
CA TRP A 16 -20.88 -2.91 -15.63
C TRP A 16 -20.03 -2.90 -16.90
N SER A 17 -20.50 -2.22 -17.95
CA SER A 17 -19.82 -2.18 -19.25
C SER A 17 -18.71 -1.13 -19.33
N TRP A 18 -18.53 -0.33 -18.27
CA TRP A 18 -17.66 0.86 -18.23
C TRP A 18 -18.17 2.04 -19.07
N SER A 19 -19.42 2.00 -19.54
CA SER A 19 -20.06 3.17 -20.16
C SER A 19 -20.37 4.26 -19.13
N VAL A 20 -20.14 5.52 -19.51
CA VAL A 20 -20.57 6.70 -18.75
C VAL A 20 -22.09 6.73 -18.56
N ASP A 21 -22.87 6.19 -19.51
CA ASP A 21 -24.33 6.18 -19.45
C ASP A 21 -24.87 5.30 -18.30
N GLU A 22 -24.11 4.29 -17.90
CA GLU A 22 -24.45 3.38 -16.79
C GLU A 22 -23.98 3.90 -15.43
N LEU A 23 -23.17 4.97 -15.41
CA LEU A 23 -22.55 5.50 -14.21
C LEU A 23 -23.56 6.06 -13.18
N PRO A 24 -24.65 6.76 -13.57
CA PRO A 24 -25.67 7.21 -12.62
C PRO A 24 -26.33 6.06 -11.84
N ASP A 25 -26.62 4.94 -12.51
CA ASP A 25 -27.22 3.76 -11.89
C ASP A 25 -26.25 3.10 -10.91
N LEU A 26 -24.97 3.03 -11.28
CA LEU A 26 -23.91 2.55 -10.38
C LEU A 26 -23.80 3.43 -9.13
N VAL A 27 -23.76 4.76 -9.30
CA VAL A 27 -23.66 5.76 -8.22
C VAL A 27 -24.86 5.68 -7.28
N ALA A 28 -26.06 5.49 -7.82
CA ALA A 28 -27.27 5.24 -7.03
C ALA A 28 -27.18 3.92 -6.25
N ALA A 29 -26.70 2.83 -6.87
CA ALA A 29 -26.58 1.52 -6.25
C ALA A 29 -25.62 1.49 -5.04
N VAL A 30 -24.53 2.27 -5.09
CA VAL A 30 -23.58 2.43 -3.97
C VAL A 30 -24.06 3.43 -2.91
N GLY A 31 -25.12 4.20 -3.21
CA GLY A 31 -25.68 5.23 -2.33
C GLY A 31 -24.87 6.52 -2.31
N TRP A 32 -24.17 6.83 -3.39
CA TRP A 32 -23.44 8.09 -3.55
C TRP A 32 -24.33 9.16 -4.22
N VAL A 33 -24.00 10.43 -4.02
CA VAL A 33 -24.73 11.53 -4.67
C VAL A 33 -24.06 11.85 -6.01
N TRP A 34 -24.80 11.65 -7.10
CA TRP A 34 -24.36 12.04 -8.45
C TRP A 34 -24.26 13.56 -8.57
N ARG A 35 -23.14 14.04 -9.10
CA ARG A 35 -22.99 15.43 -9.55
C ARG A 35 -22.63 15.41 -11.03
N THR A 36 -23.35 16.20 -11.82
CA THR A 36 -23.06 16.34 -13.25
C THR A 36 -21.62 16.80 -13.44
N PRO A 37 -20.82 16.12 -14.27
CA PRO A 37 -19.45 16.52 -14.55
C PRO A 37 -19.46 17.92 -15.17
N SER A 38 -18.52 18.78 -14.76
CA SER A 38 -18.29 20.04 -15.48
C SER A 38 -17.78 19.75 -16.90
N GLU A 39 -18.14 20.59 -17.87
CA GLU A 39 -17.62 20.44 -19.23
C GLU A 39 -16.08 20.44 -19.22
N GLY A 40 -15.47 19.50 -19.93
CA GLY A 40 -14.01 19.38 -20.03
C GLY A 40 -13.31 18.67 -18.85
N THR A 41 -14.03 18.27 -17.80
CA THR A 41 -13.41 17.48 -16.73
C THR A 41 -13.29 16.01 -17.07
N VAL A 42 -12.06 15.48 -16.96
CA VAL A 42 -11.74 14.04 -17.02
C VAL A 42 -12.15 13.28 -15.76
N SER A 43 -12.89 13.92 -14.84
CA SER A 43 -13.35 13.28 -13.60
C SER A 43 -14.74 13.72 -13.13
N CYS A 44 -15.55 12.78 -12.66
CA CYS A 44 -16.76 13.04 -11.89
C CYS A 44 -16.44 12.97 -10.40
N ARG A 45 -17.08 13.79 -9.56
CA ARG A 45 -16.99 13.69 -8.09
C ARG A 45 -18.35 13.28 -7.53
N PHE A 46 -18.35 12.34 -6.60
CA PHE A 46 -19.53 11.89 -5.86
C PHE A 46 -19.33 12.15 -4.38
N ASP A 47 -20.38 12.61 -3.72
CA ASP A 47 -20.36 12.73 -2.26
C ASP A 47 -20.57 11.32 -1.68
N ALA A 48 -19.55 10.83 -0.99
CA ALA A 48 -19.61 9.62 -0.18
C ALA A 48 -19.49 10.05 1.27
N ASP A 49 -20.41 9.66 2.16
CA ASP A 49 -20.31 10.04 3.57
C ASP A 49 -19.85 8.85 4.43
N PRO A 50 -18.64 8.87 5.04
CA PRO A 50 -17.59 9.89 4.90
C PRO A 50 -16.68 9.66 3.68
N GLY A 51 -16.16 10.73 3.08
CA GLY A 51 -15.15 10.68 2.02
C GLY A 51 -15.50 11.37 0.70
N ASN A 52 -14.70 11.06 -0.32
CA ASN A 52 -14.85 11.58 -1.68
C ASN A 52 -14.74 10.41 -2.65
N ALA A 53 -15.69 10.28 -3.57
CA ALA A 53 -15.59 9.30 -4.65
C ALA A 53 -15.56 9.99 -6.01
N GLY A 54 -15.16 9.26 -7.03
CA GLY A 54 -15.16 9.78 -8.37
C GLY A 54 -14.90 8.74 -9.45
N ALA A 55 -14.97 9.20 -10.69
CA ALA A 55 -14.74 8.40 -11.89
C ALA A 55 -13.77 9.14 -12.79
N PHE A 56 -12.84 8.44 -13.45
CA PHE A 56 -11.99 9.00 -14.50
C PHE A 56 -12.56 8.68 -15.88
N LEU A 57 -12.71 9.68 -16.74
CA LEU A 57 -13.39 9.55 -18.04
C LEU A 57 -12.44 9.71 -19.22
N PHE A 58 -12.66 8.95 -20.29
CA PHE A 58 -12.07 9.16 -21.60
C PHE A 58 -13.16 9.04 -22.68
N GLY A 59 -13.67 10.17 -23.17
CA GLY A 59 -14.83 10.19 -24.05
C GLY A 59 -16.08 9.67 -23.33
N ALA A 60 -16.72 8.65 -23.89
CA ALA A 60 -17.90 7.99 -23.31
C ALA A 60 -17.56 6.80 -22.39
N GLU A 61 -16.27 6.54 -22.15
CA GLU A 61 -15.80 5.42 -21.34
C GLU A 61 -15.30 5.90 -19.97
N VAL A 62 -15.63 5.13 -18.93
CA VAL A 62 -15.02 5.25 -17.61
C VAL A 62 -13.77 4.37 -17.58
N THR A 63 -12.64 4.92 -17.14
CA THR A 63 -11.35 4.22 -17.08
C THR A 63 -11.00 3.75 -15.68
N ALA A 64 -11.59 4.37 -14.65
CA ALA A 64 -11.46 3.96 -13.27
C ALA A 64 -12.54 4.62 -12.40
N LEU A 65 -12.94 3.95 -11.32
CA LEU A 65 -13.62 4.58 -10.18
C LEU A 65 -12.68 4.62 -8.98
N TYR A 66 -12.86 5.61 -8.12
CA TYR A 66 -12.19 5.66 -6.82
C TYR A 66 -13.15 6.08 -5.71
N LEU A 67 -12.86 5.63 -4.50
CA LEU A 67 -13.42 6.09 -3.25
C LEU A 67 -12.25 6.35 -2.29
N SER A 68 -12.07 7.59 -1.88
CA SER A 68 -11.12 7.98 -0.83
C SER A 68 -11.65 7.50 0.52
N LEU A 69 -10.90 6.60 1.14
CA LEU A 69 -11.19 6.03 2.45
C LEU A 69 -10.59 6.86 3.58
N ALA A 70 -9.46 7.53 3.30
CA ALA A 70 -8.84 8.48 4.20
C ALA A 70 -7.97 9.48 3.41
N GLU A 71 -8.16 10.76 3.68
CA GLU A 71 -7.22 11.83 3.31
C GLU A 71 -6.30 12.08 4.50
N ARG A 72 -5.02 12.32 4.23
CA ARG A 72 -3.99 12.51 5.22
C ARG A 72 -3.13 13.68 4.79
N ASP A 73 -2.62 14.44 5.75
CA ASP A 73 -1.54 15.36 5.46
C ASP A 73 -0.39 14.56 4.83
N GLU A 74 0.27 15.14 3.83
CA GLU A 74 1.49 14.59 3.22
C GLU A 74 2.68 14.68 4.19
N ALA A 75 2.48 14.26 5.44
CA ALA A 75 3.53 14.16 6.42
C ALA A 75 4.57 13.17 5.87
N ALA A 76 5.75 13.69 5.58
CA ALA A 76 6.88 12.91 5.12
C ALA A 76 7.58 12.23 6.30
N GLY A 77 8.05 11.01 6.09
CA GLY A 77 9.00 10.35 6.97
C GLY A 77 8.58 8.97 7.47
N PRO A 78 9.48 8.28 8.19
CA PRO A 78 9.30 6.89 8.59
C PRO A 78 8.03 6.58 9.40
N GLU A 79 7.64 7.45 10.35
CA GLU A 79 6.42 7.22 11.16
C GLU A 79 5.14 7.32 10.32
N ALA A 80 5.11 8.21 9.33
CA ALA A 80 3.97 8.33 8.44
C ALA A 80 3.78 7.05 7.60
N VAL A 81 4.86 6.39 7.19
CA VAL A 81 4.80 5.07 6.50
C VAL A 81 4.12 4.03 7.38
N LEU A 82 4.50 3.95 8.66
CA LEU A 82 3.97 2.94 9.58
C LEU A 82 2.49 3.17 9.90
N ALA A 83 2.10 4.42 10.15
CA ALA A 83 0.69 4.77 10.36
C ALA A 83 -0.17 4.47 9.13
N ARG A 84 0.36 4.68 7.92
CA ARG A 84 -0.31 4.30 6.66
C ARG A 84 -0.56 2.79 6.57
N ARG A 85 0.38 1.96 7.00
CA ARG A 85 0.26 0.48 6.96
C ARG A 85 -0.87 -0.03 7.86
N ASP A 86 -1.10 0.60 9.01
CA ASP A 86 -2.23 0.24 9.87
C ASP A 86 -3.57 0.48 9.18
N GLY A 87 -3.76 1.66 8.57
CA GLY A 87 -4.97 1.98 7.81
C GLY A 87 -5.15 1.10 6.57
N PHE A 88 -4.06 0.83 5.84
CA PHE A 88 -4.07 -0.07 4.69
C PHE A 88 -4.50 -1.48 5.08
N ARG A 89 -3.87 -2.07 6.11
CA ARG A 89 -4.24 -3.41 6.61
C ARG A 89 -5.69 -3.47 7.04
N ALA A 90 -6.16 -2.50 7.83
CA ALA A 90 -7.56 -2.47 8.29
C ALA A 90 -8.56 -2.44 7.13
N ALA A 91 -8.28 -1.65 6.08
CA ALA A 91 -9.11 -1.62 4.88
C ALA A 91 -9.07 -2.96 4.12
N VAL A 92 -7.90 -3.58 3.97
CA VAL A 92 -7.77 -4.89 3.33
C VAL A 92 -8.52 -5.97 4.09
N ASP A 93 -8.40 -6.01 5.42
CA ASP A 93 -9.10 -6.97 6.28
C ASP A 93 -10.63 -6.83 6.11
N GLN A 94 -11.15 -5.59 6.10
CA GLN A 94 -12.59 -5.35 5.89
C GLN A 94 -13.08 -5.80 4.50
N VAL A 95 -12.32 -5.58 3.43
CA VAL A 95 -12.69 -6.09 2.09
C VAL A 95 -12.57 -7.61 2.04
N ALA A 96 -11.57 -8.19 2.70
CA ALA A 96 -11.34 -9.63 2.72
C ALA A 96 -12.44 -10.41 3.47
N GLU A 97 -13.05 -9.82 4.50
CA GLU A 97 -14.25 -10.37 5.15
C GLU A 97 -15.43 -10.54 4.17
N LEU A 98 -15.51 -9.71 3.13
CA LEU A 98 -16.61 -9.72 2.16
C LEU A 98 -16.31 -10.55 0.91
N LEU A 99 -15.06 -10.50 0.43
CA LEU A 99 -14.67 -11.07 -0.87
C LEU A 99 -13.67 -12.23 -0.75
N GLY A 100 -13.26 -12.60 0.46
CA GLY A 100 -12.15 -13.52 0.69
C GLY A 100 -10.78 -12.85 0.50
N PRO A 101 -9.67 -13.61 0.59
CA PRO A 101 -8.33 -13.03 0.50
C PRO A 101 -8.07 -12.37 -0.86
N PRO A 102 -7.24 -11.31 -0.92
CA PRO A 102 -6.89 -10.65 -2.18
C PRO A 102 -6.11 -11.62 -3.09
N GLN A 103 -6.46 -11.62 -4.38
CA GLN A 103 -5.78 -12.43 -5.40
C GLN A 103 -4.61 -11.71 -6.06
N ALA A 104 -4.56 -10.38 -5.95
CA ALA A 104 -3.43 -9.56 -6.36
C ALA A 104 -2.84 -8.86 -5.14
N ARG A 105 -1.53 -8.94 -4.96
CA ARG A 105 -0.80 -8.32 -3.85
C ARG A 105 0.42 -7.61 -4.41
N CYS A 106 0.60 -6.35 -4.05
CA CYS A 106 1.73 -5.54 -4.46
C CYS A 106 2.30 -4.84 -3.23
N PRO A 107 3.22 -5.49 -2.49
CA PRO A 107 4.06 -4.82 -1.51
C PRO A 107 4.91 -3.72 -2.15
N GLY A 108 5.31 -2.73 -1.37
CA GLY A 108 6.14 -1.62 -1.81
C GLY A 108 5.88 -0.34 -1.03
N PRO A 109 6.45 0.80 -1.46
CA PRO A 109 6.19 2.10 -0.83
C PRO A 109 4.71 2.49 -0.93
N ASP A 110 4.07 2.16 -2.05
CA ASP A 110 2.66 2.41 -2.33
C ASP A 110 1.92 1.09 -2.55
N PRO A 111 1.61 0.35 -1.47
CA PRO A 111 1.13 -1.01 -1.61
C PRO A 111 -0.30 -1.05 -2.11
N SER A 112 -0.64 -2.14 -2.80
CA SER A 112 -2.01 -2.42 -3.19
C SER A 112 -2.41 -3.88 -3.03
N ALA A 113 -3.67 -4.10 -2.67
CA ALA A 113 -4.31 -5.41 -2.59
C ALA A 113 -5.55 -5.41 -3.49
N GLY A 114 -5.70 -6.43 -4.33
CA GLY A 114 -6.73 -6.49 -5.37
C GLY A 114 -7.59 -7.74 -5.33
N TRP A 115 -8.87 -7.56 -5.67
CA TRP A 115 -9.90 -8.58 -5.82
C TRP A 115 -10.51 -8.54 -7.22
N ARG A 116 -10.60 -9.69 -7.88
CA ARG A 116 -11.38 -9.81 -9.11
C ARG A 116 -12.87 -9.77 -8.79
N VAL A 117 -13.57 -8.87 -9.46
CA VAL A 117 -15.03 -8.71 -9.41
C VAL A 117 -15.60 -8.75 -10.83
N ALA A 118 -16.92 -8.82 -10.97
CA ALA A 118 -17.55 -8.98 -12.28
C ALA A 118 -17.19 -7.84 -13.26
N ALA A 119 -17.10 -6.61 -12.75
CA ALA A 119 -16.74 -5.42 -13.54
C ALA A 119 -15.22 -5.27 -13.79
N GLY A 120 -14.35 -6.01 -13.12
CA GLY A 120 -12.89 -5.84 -13.28
C GLY A 120 -12.09 -6.16 -12.02
N MET A 121 -11.12 -5.29 -11.68
CA MET A 121 -10.30 -5.39 -10.47
C MET A 121 -10.67 -4.30 -9.49
N LEU A 122 -11.07 -4.69 -8.28
CA LEU A 122 -11.25 -3.82 -7.14
C LEU A 122 -9.95 -3.82 -6.32
N GLU A 123 -9.34 -2.66 -6.06
CA GLU A 123 -8.02 -2.55 -5.40
C GLU A 123 -8.07 -1.56 -4.24
N ILE A 124 -7.55 -1.95 -3.07
CA ILE A 124 -7.15 -0.98 -2.05
C ILE A 124 -5.74 -0.52 -2.41
N VAL A 125 -5.52 0.80 -2.48
CA VAL A 125 -4.22 1.40 -2.81
C VAL A 125 -3.87 2.43 -1.74
N ASP A 126 -2.72 2.25 -1.09
CA ASP A 126 -2.18 3.21 -0.15
C ASP A 126 -1.07 4.04 -0.79
N ARG A 127 -1.31 5.34 -0.95
CA ARG A 127 -0.35 6.30 -1.53
C ARG A 127 -0.02 7.38 -0.50
N PRO A 128 1.04 8.19 -0.70
CA PRO A 128 1.26 9.35 0.14
C PRO A 128 0.03 10.25 0.09
N GLY A 129 -0.42 10.73 1.25
CA GLY A 129 -1.60 11.60 1.38
C GLY A 129 -2.97 10.93 1.26
N VAL A 130 -3.10 9.72 0.70
CA VAL A 130 -4.42 9.12 0.46
C VAL A 130 -4.44 7.58 0.54
N LEU A 131 -5.51 7.05 1.14
CA LEU A 131 -5.89 5.63 1.05
C LEU A 131 -7.17 5.53 0.23
N ASP A 132 -7.11 4.82 -0.90
CA ASP A 132 -8.23 4.72 -1.83
C ASP A 132 -8.67 3.27 -2.02
N LEU A 133 -9.96 3.09 -2.29
CA LEU A 133 -10.52 1.96 -3.01
C LEU A 133 -10.66 2.33 -4.48
N TRP A 134 -10.13 1.52 -5.39
CA TRP A 134 -10.20 1.70 -6.84
C TRP A 134 -10.97 0.56 -7.49
N LEU A 135 -11.75 0.84 -8.54
CA LEU A 135 -12.24 -0.16 -9.48
C LEU A 135 -11.65 0.13 -10.85
N ARG A 136 -11.08 -0.88 -11.53
CA ARG A 136 -10.44 -0.74 -12.85
C ARG A 136 -10.79 -1.89 -13.81
N PRO A 137 -10.82 -1.68 -15.14
CA PRO A 137 -11.24 -2.71 -16.12
C PRO A 137 -10.36 -3.98 -16.17
N ALA A 138 -9.08 -3.90 -15.77
CA ALA A 138 -8.12 -4.99 -15.59
C ALA A 138 -6.80 -4.38 -15.11
N PRO A 139 -5.89 -5.12 -14.45
CA PRO A 139 -4.68 -4.51 -13.87
C PRO A 139 -3.74 -3.97 -14.95
N ARG A 140 -3.55 -2.64 -14.97
CA ARG A 140 -2.37 -2.00 -15.55
C ARG A 140 -1.34 -1.85 -14.44
N ARG A 141 -0.24 -2.62 -14.49
CA ARG A 141 0.91 -2.40 -13.59
C ARG A 141 1.47 -1.01 -13.87
N MET A 142 1.40 -0.11 -12.90
CA MET A 142 2.20 1.11 -12.95
C MET A 142 3.61 0.82 -12.44
N PRO A 143 4.65 1.38 -13.06
CA PRO A 143 5.98 1.39 -12.47
C PRO A 143 5.94 2.10 -11.11
N PRO A 144 6.67 1.63 -10.09
CA PRO A 144 6.75 2.32 -8.81
C PRO A 144 7.43 3.69 -9.00
N PRO A 145 6.96 4.76 -8.32
CA PRO A 145 7.67 6.02 -8.27
C PRO A 145 9.01 5.85 -7.52
N LEU A 146 10.03 6.60 -7.94
CA LEU A 146 11.32 6.69 -7.25
C LEU A 146 11.15 7.53 -5.98
N VAL A 147 11.40 6.94 -4.82
CA VAL A 147 11.38 7.63 -3.52
C VAL A 147 12.79 8.10 -3.16
N ALA A 148 12.92 9.36 -2.70
CA ALA A 148 14.18 9.95 -2.28
C ALA A 148 14.63 9.44 -0.89
N PRO A 149 15.95 9.33 -0.62
CA PRO A 149 16.48 8.88 0.67
C PRO A 149 16.29 9.94 1.77
N VAL A 150 16.15 9.48 3.02
CA VAL A 150 16.09 10.31 4.23
C VAL A 150 17.13 9.77 5.22
N ALA A 151 17.89 10.64 5.89
CA ALA A 151 18.91 10.26 6.87
C ALA A 151 18.73 11.04 8.19
N ASP A 152 18.60 10.32 9.32
CA ASP A 152 19.14 10.72 10.63
C ASP A 152 19.17 9.53 11.64
N GLY A 153 19.97 9.60 12.72
CA GLY A 153 20.53 8.43 13.46
C GLY A 153 19.81 7.85 14.69
N THR A 154 18.88 8.56 15.35
CA THR A 154 17.91 7.95 16.31
C THR A 154 16.78 7.21 15.58
N ALA A 155 16.84 7.28 14.26
CA ALA A 155 15.93 6.73 13.30
C ALA A 155 16.28 5.30 12.85
N LEU A 156 17.19 4.56 13.48
CA LEU A 156 17.52 3.22 13.01
C LEU A 156 16.32 2.27 13.07
N ALA A 157 15.71 2.09 14.25
CA ALA A 157 14.57 1.17 14.38
C ALA A 157 13.36 1.64 13.56
N VAL A 158 13.04 2.94 13.60
CA VAL A 158 11.89 3.49 12.86
C VAL A 158 12.15 3.47 11.35
N GLY A 159 13.35 3.85 10.91
CA GLY A 159 13.78 3.82 9.52
C GLY A 159 13.87 2.40 8.96
N LEU A 160 14.36 1.44 9.75
CA LEU A 160 14.35 0.02 9.39
C LEU A 160 12.92 -0.53 9.28
N ALA A 161 12.02 -0.15 10.21
CA ALA A 161 10.61 -0.52 10.12
C ALA A 161 9.96 0.07 8.86
N ALA A 162 10.20 1.34 8.56
CA ALA A 162 9.69 2.00 7.36
C ALA A 162 10.27 1.43 6.06
N ALA A 163 11.57 1.09 6.06
CA ALA A 163 12.25 0.44 4.96
C ALA A 163 11.65 -0.94 4.69
N ALA A 164 11.52 -1.78 5.72
CA ALA A 164 10.87 -3.08 5.66
C ALA A 164 9.43 -2.98 5.13
N ALA A 165 8.66 -2.00 5.62
CA ALA A 165 7.29 -1.73 5.17
C ALA A 165 7.18 -1.21 3.73
N SER A 166 8.29 -0.79 3.12
CA SER A 166 8.35 -0.22 1.78
C SER A 166 9.06 -1.13 0.77
N LEU A 167 9.50 -2.32 1.17
CA LEU A 167 10.18 -3.24 0.26
C LEU A 167 9.21 -3.70 -0.84
N PRO A 168 9.58 -3.57 -2.13
CA PRO A 168 8.79 -4.14 -3.19
C PRO A 168 8.92 -5.67 -3.21
N ALA A 169 7.92 -6.36 -3.75
CA ALA A 169 8.03 -7.80 -3.97
C ALA A 169 9.24 -8.15 -4.85
N GLY A 170 9.96 -9.19 -4.46
CA GLY A 170 11.22 -9.63 -5.07
C GLY A 170 12.47 -8.98 -4.48
N ALA A 171 12.36 -7.92 -3.67
CA ALA A 171 13.51 -7.27 -3.08
C ALA A 171 14.26 -8.18 -2.11
N VAL A 172 15.58 -8.12 -2.17
CA VAL A 172 16.48 -8.73 -1.18
C VAL A 172 17.42 -7.66 -0.64
N VAL A 173 17.35 -7.42 0.67
CA VAL A 173 18.27 -6.50 1.37
C VAL A 173 19.17 -7.31 2.28
N THR A 174 20.48 -7.20 2.08
CA THR A 174 21.50 -7.81 2.93
C THR A 174 22.15 -6.72 3.78
N VAL A 175 22.04 -6.84 5.09
CA VAL A 175 22.73 -5.97 6.06
C VAL A 175 24.07 -6.59 6.41
N LEU A 176 25.13 -5.79 6.31
CA LEU A 176 26.52 -6.19 6.49
C LEU A 176 27.16 -5.47 7.67
N ASP A 177 28.11 -6.12 8.33
CA ASP A 177 29.02 -5.45 9.27
C ASP A 177 30.22 -4.81 8.55
N ALA A 178 31.06 -4.10 9.32
CA ALA A 178 32.26 -3.42 8.83
C ALA A 178 33.27 -4.34 8.12
N ARG A 179 33.21 -5.66 8.34
CA ARG A 179 34.09 -6.66 7.70
C ARG A 179 33.42 -7.30 6.48
N GLY A 180 32.20 -6.89 6.13
CA GLY A 180 31.40 -7.45 5.05
C GLY A 180 30.70 -8.77 5.43
N GLY A 181 30.65 -9.12 6.72
CA GLY A 181 29.89 -10.27 7.21
C GLY A 181 28.39 -9.98 7.21
N VAL A 182 27.57 -10.98 6.85
CA VAL A 182 26.10 -10.82 6.83
C VAL A 182 25.54 -10.84 8.26
N ARG A 183 24.85 -9.76 8.63
CA ARG A 183 24.17 -9.61 9.93
C ARG A 183 22.68 -9.88 9.85
N ALA A 184 22.06 -9.50 8.75
CA ALA A 184 20.66 -9.82 8.48
C ALA A 184 20.40 -9.87 6.98
N GLU A 185 19.34 -10.56 6.61
CA GLU A 185 18.80 -10.58 5.26
C GLU A 185 17.28 -10.42 5.33
N LEU A 186 16.74 -9.50 4.52
CA LEU A 186 15.30 -9.26 4.38
C LEU A 186 14.90 -9.67 2.96
N ARG A 187 13.90 -10.53 2.84
CA ARG A 187 13.32 -10.97 1.55
C ARG A 187 11.83 -10.72 1.51
N GLN A 188 11.38 -9.93 0.55
CA GLN A 188 9.97 -9.65 0.35
C GLN A 188 9.39 -10.48 -0.80
N THR A 189 8.36 -11.27 -0.53
CA THR A 189 7.48 -11.87 -1.53
C THR A 189 6.17 -11.09 -1.62
N ASP A 190 5.25 -11.49 -2.50
CA ASP A 190 3.91 -10.88 -2.55
C ASP A 190 3.05 -11.20 -1.29
N GLY A 191 3.38 -12.27 -0.57
CA GLY A 191 2.64 -12.75 0.59
C GLY A 191 3.33 -12.56 1.94
N THR A 192 4.65 -12.37 1.98
CA THR A 192 5.42 -12.34 3.24
C THR A 192 6.67 -11.48 3.13
N LEU A 193 7.07 -10.91 4.27
CA LEU A 193 8.44 -10.46 4.53
C LEU A 193 9.13 -11.50 5.41
N THR A 194 10.23 -12.08 4.93
CA THR A 194 11.08 -12.98 5.71
C THR A 194 12.36 -12.25 6.10
N VAL A 195 12.72 -12.34 7.38
CA VAL A 195 13.94 -11.73 7.93
C VAL A 195 14.76 -12.80 8.61
N THR A 196 15.97 -13.02 8.12
CA THR A 196 16.94 -13.94 8.71
C THR A 196 18.04 -13.13 9.36
N ALA A 197 18.29 -13.33 10.66
CA ALA A 197 19.37 -12.65 11.37
C ALA A 197 19.91 -13.58 12.47
N GLY A 198 21.23 -13.65 12.63
CA GLY A 198 21.85 -14.42 13.72
C GLY A 198 21.46 -15.91 13.82
N GLY A 199 21.00 -16.52 12.71
CA GLY A 199 20.49 -17.90 12.69
C GLY A 199 18.99 -18.05 12.96
N ASP A 200 18.31 -16.99 13.39
CA ASP A 200 16.85 -16.95 13.56
C ASP A 200 16.16 -16.48 12.28
N GLU A 201 14.94 -16.98 12.07
CA GLU A 201 14.05 -16.56 11.00
C GLU A 201 12.76 -15.96 11.59
N MET A 202 12.39 -14.78 11.13
CA MET A 202 11.12 -14.12 11.43
C MET A 202 10.32 -13.97 10.13
N VAL A 203 9.05 -14.36 10.15
CA VAL A 203 8.16 -14.26 8.98
C VAL A 203 6.98 -13.38 9.34
N LEU A 204 6.79 -12.32 8.56
CA LEU A 204 5.69 -11.38 8.71
C LEU A 204 4.72 -11.53 7.51
N PRO A 205 3.44 -11.87 7.73
CA PRO A 205 2.47 -11.99 6.65
C PRO A 205 2.11 -10.62 6.08
N TRP A 206 1.84 -10.57 4.77
CA TRP A 206 1.41 -9.36 4.08
C TRP A 206 -0.11 -9.37 3.81
N PRO A 207 -0.83 -8.25 4.03
CA PRO A 207 -0.32 -6.99 4.56
C PRO A 207 -0.14 -7.04 6.09
N ALA A 208 0.94 -6.43 6.58
CA ALA A 208 1.18 -6.29 8.01
C ALA A 208 0.86 -4.88 8.52
N ALA A 209 0.54 -4.81 9.81
CA ALA A 209 0.38 -3.55 10.53
C ALA A 209 1.75 -2.86 10.73
N GLY A 210 1.76 -1.54 10.82
CA GLY A 210 2.92 -0.73 11.18
C GLY A 210 3.55 -1.17 12.50
N THR A 211 2.75 -1.58 13.48
CA THR A 211 3.22 -2.13 14.76
C THR A 211 4.10 -3.36 14.59
N ALA A 212 3.76 -4.28 13.68
CA ALA A 212 4.53 -5.49 13.46
C ALA A 212 5.90 -5.19 12.83
N TYR A 213 5.98 -4.20 11.93
CA TYR A 213 7.27 -3.72 11.41
C TYR A 213 8.11 -3.05 12.50
N ARG A 214 7.48 -2.32 13.44
CA ARG A 214 8.18 -1.73 14.61
C ARG A 214 8.77 -2.80 15.51
N GLU A 215 8.01 -3.82 15.84
CA GLU A 215 8.47 -4.93 16.68
C GLU A 215 9.65 -5.67 16.04
N LEU A 216 9.53 -5.97 14.74
CA LEU A 216 10.61 -6.57 13.95
C LEU A 216 11.88 -5.72 13.98
N ALA A 217 11.75 -4.42 13.72
CA ALA A 217 12.89 -3.52 13.65
C ALA A 217 13.52 -3.27 15.02
N ALA A 218 12.72 -3.19 16.09
CA ALA A 218 13.21 -3.10 17.46
C ALA A 218 14.01 -4.36 17.84
N GLY A 219 13.55 -5.55 17.44
CA GLY A 219 14.28 -6.80 17.65
C GLY A 219 15.66 -6.80 16.97
N LEU A 220 15.73 -6.32 15.73
CA LEU A 220 17.00 -6.17 15.00
C LEU A 220 17.93 -5.12 15.62
N ALA A 221 17.40 -3.94 15.95
CA ALA A 221 18.16 -2.86 16.57
C ALA A 221 18.74 -3.28 17.92
N ASN A 222 17.95 -3.94 18.76
CA ASN A 222 18.40 -4.48 20.06
C ASN A 222 19.50 -5.54 19.90
N ARG A 223 19.43 -6.35 18.84
CA ARG A 223 20.45 -7.37 18.54
C ARG A 223 21.77 -6.76 18.09
N TRP A 224 21.72 -5.69 17.31
CA TRP A 224 22.93 -5.03 16.80
C TRP A 224 23.59 -4.14 17.86
N GLY A 225 22.82 -3.59 18.79
CA GLY A 225 23.35 -2.76 19.88
C GLY A 225 24.21 -1.62 19.33
N ASP A 226 25.40 -1.45 19.93
CA ASP A 226 26.34 -0.39 19.55
C ASP A 226 26.99 -0.59 18.18
N GLU A 227 26.99 -1.81 17.63
CA GLU A 227 27.56 -2.13 16.32
C GLU A 227 26.71 -1.58 15.15
N ALA A 228 25.49 -1.11 15.45
CA ALA A 228 24.55 -0.57 14.49
C ALA A 228 25.12 0.57 13.61
N GLY A 229 25.97 1.42 14.18
CA GLY A 229 26.59 2.54 13.46
C GLY A 229 27.65 2.14 12.43
N GLU A 230 28.10 0.88 12.48
CA GLU A 230 29.11 0.33 11.56
C GLU A 230 28.48 -0.54 10.46
N LEU A 231 27.15 -0.67 10.48
CA LEU A 231 26.43 -1.48 9.51
C LEU A 231 26.31 -0.76 8.17
N SER A 232 26.25 -1.54 7.10
CA SER A 232 25.93 -1.09 5.76
C SER A 232 24.95 -2.06 5.11
N TYR A 233 24.40 -1.72 3.94
CA TYR A 233 23.49 -2.62 3.24
C TYR A 233 23.82 -2.78 1.77
N ARG A 234 23.46 -3.95 1.23
CA ARG A 234 23.37 -4.22 -0.20
C ARG A 234 21.93 -4.55 -0.55
N SER A 235 21.49 -4.07 -1.70
CA SER A 235 20.16 -4.35 -2.24
C SER A 235 20.22 -4.31 -3.75
N ASP A 236 19.42 -5.18 -4.37
CA ASP A 236 19.16 -5.21 -5.81
C ASP A 236 18.23 -4.06 -6.25
N LEU A 237 17.41 -3.55 -5.33
CA LEU A 237 16.47 -2.46 -5.56
C LEU A 237 16.71 -1.26 -4.61
N PRO A 238 16.25 -0.05 -4.96
CA PRO A 238 16.26 1.09 -4.03
C PRO A 238 15.49 0.77 -2.75
N VAL A 239 16.08 1.07 -1.59
CA VAL A 239 15.45 0.85 -0.28
C VAL A 239 15.23 2.20 0.39
N PRO A 240 14.04 2.82 0.23
CA PRO A 240 13.74 4.09 0.86
C PRO A 240 13.72 3.93 2.38
N HIS A 241 14.03 5.02 3.09
CA HIS A 241 14.01 5.11 4.55
C HIS A 241 15.02 4.24 5.30
N LEU A 242 15.82 3.41 4.62
CA LEU A 242 16.83 2.60 5.28
C LEU A 242 17.97 3.50 5.78
N PRO A 243 18.16 3.61 7.10
CA PRO A 243 19.11 4.56 7.68
C PRO A 243 20.49 3.92 7.81
N LEU A 244 20.89 3.16 6.80
CA LEU A 244 22.19 2.50 6.69
C LEU A 244 22.89 2.99 5.41
N PRO A 245 24.22 3.18 5.43
CA PRO A 245 24.96 3.45 4.20
C PRO A 245 24.89 2.25 3.26
N ARG A 246 24.80 2.52 1.96
CA ARG A 246 24.92 1.47 0.93
C ARG A 246 26.39 1.06 0.79
N ALA A 247 26.65 -0.25 0.82
CA ALA A 247 27.98 -0.86 0.70
C ALA A 247 28.46 -1.02 -0.75
#